data_AF-U1NPK2-F1
#
_entry.id   AF-U1NPK2-F1
#
_cell.length_a   1.000
_cell.length_b   1.000
_cell.length_c   1.000
_cell.angle_alpha   90.00
_cell.angle_beta   90.00
_cell.angle_gamma   90.00
#
_symmetry.space_group_name_H-M   'P 1'
#
loop_
_entity.id
_entity.type
_entity.pdbx_description
1 polymer ?
#
loop_
_entity_poly.entity_id
_entity_poly.type
_entity_poly.pdbx_seq_one_letter_code
_entity_poly.pdbx_strand_id
1 'polypeptide(L)'
;MSSKVFDQDTLLDLTVNVIPLIIIGAFIIGFLVMAPFGIDPIASSVQFGLLAVPFSLLTILTYLSGRAISKSEEQHEKYLPGQANMDGAVPFEEHAAVSEHDESAGVEET
;
A
#
# COMPACT_ATOMS: atom_id res chain seq x y z
N MET A 1 12.00 6.57 -19.04
CA MET A 1 10.59 6.14 -19.22
C MET A 1 10.38 4.82 -18.48
N SER A 2 10.22 4.80 -17.15
CA SER A 2 9.86 3.54 -16.44
C SER A 2 9.40 3.69 -14.98
N SER A 3 9.18 4.91 -14.47
CA SER A 3 8.63 5.10 -13.11
C SER A 3 7.09 4.99 -13.04
N LYS A 4 6.42 4.55 -14.12
CA LYS A 4 4.95 4.49 -14.20
C LYS A 4 4.37 3.07 -14.23
N VAL A 5 5.18 2.06 -14.59
CA VAL A 5 4.68 0.68 -14.76
C VAL A 5 4.55 -0.02 -13.42
N PHE A 6 5.50 0.20 -12.50
CA PHE A 6 5.48 -0.44 -11.18
C PHE A 6 4.40 0.12 -10.24
N ASP A 7 4.12 1.43 -10.33
CA ASP A 7 2.98 2.05 -9.64
C ASP A 7 1.64 1.44 -10.09
N GLN A 8 1.48 1.15 -11.40
CA GLN A 8 0.22 0.62 -11.91
C GLN A 8 -0.02 -0.82 -11.49
N ASP A 9 0.99 -1.69 -11.55
CA ASP A 9 0.84 -3.10 -11.20
C ASP A 9 0.62 -3.28 -9.69
N THR A 10 1.35 -2.52 -8.87
CA THR A 10 1.18 -2.52 -7.40
C THR A 10 -0.16 -1.93 -6.98
N LEU A 11 -0.56 -0.79 -7.55
CA LEU A 11 -1.89 -0.22 -7.29
C LEU A 11 -3.00 -1.13 -7.79
N LEU A 12 -2.81 -1.84 -8.90
CA LEU A 12 -3.78 -2.80 -9.43
C LEU A 12 -3.95 -3.98 -8.48
N ASP A 13 -2.86 -4.59 -7.99
CA ASP A 13 -2.95 -5.74 -7.08
C ASP A 13 -3.59 -5.36 -5.73
N LEU A 14 -3.22 -4.19 -5.18
CA LEU A 14 -3.83 -3.69 -3.95
C LEU A 14 -5.32 -3.36 -4.17
N THR A 15 -5.68 -2.74 -5.29
CA THR A 15 -7.08 -2.39 -5.61
C THR A 15 -7.94 -3.62 -5.85
N VAL A 16 -7.41 -4.64 -6.55
CA VAL A 16 -8.10 -5.92 -6.80
C VAL A 16 -8.47 -6.63 -5.49
N ASN A 17 -7.69 -6.44 -4.43
CA ASN A 17 -8.00 -6.98 -3.10
C ASN A 17 -8.91 -6.06 -2.26
N VAL A 18 -8.80 -4.73 -2.40
CA VAL A 18 -9.61 -3.76 -1.66
C VAL A 18 -11.08 -3.73 -2.15
N ILE A 19 -11.34 -3.89 -3.44
CA ILE A 19 -12.70 -3.89 -3.99
C ILE A 19 -13.57 -5.00 -3.34
N PRO A 20 -13.13 -6.28 -3.29
CA PRO A 20 -13.83 -7.32 -2.55
C PRO A 20 -14.11 -6.98 -1.09
N LEU A 21 -13.16 -6.36 -0.38
CA LEU A 21 -13.35 -5.95 1.02
C LEU A 21 -14.48 -4.94 1.16
N ILE A 22 -14.54 -3.94 0.28
CA ILE A 22 -15.61 -2.94 0.29
C ILE A 22 -16.96 -3.61 0.05
N ILE A 23 -17.05 -4.51 -0.93
CA ILE A 23 -18.30 -5.20 -1.27
C ILE A 23 -18.79 -6.06 -0.10
N ILE A 24 -17.91 -6.88 0.49
CA ILE A 24 -18.27 -7.73 1.63
C ILE A 24 -18.65 -6.88 2.85
N GLY A 25 -17.88 -5.82 3.13
CA GLY A 25 -18.19 -4.88 4.21
C GLY A 25 -19.56 -4.22 4.04
N ALA A 26 -19.91 -3.82 2.82
CA ALA A 26 -21.23 -3.29 2.51
C ALA A 26 -22.35 -4.30 2.77
N PHE A 27 -22.16 -5.58 2.42
CA PHE A 27 -23.13 -6.63 2.74
C PHE A 27 -23.25 -6.91 4.24
N ILE A 28 -22.13 -6.94 4.97
CA ILE A 28 -22.17 -7.09 6.43
C ILE A 28 -22.99 -5.96 7.05
N ILE A 29 -22.72 -4.71 6.69
CA ILE A 29 -23.47 -3.54 7.19
C ILE A 29 -24.94 -3.64 6.77
N GLY A 30 -25.20 -3.96 5.50
CA GLY A 30 -26.55 -4.12 4.97
C GLY A 30 -27.36 -5.16 5.74
N PHE A 31 -26.76 -6.30 6.07
CA PHE A 31 -27.40 -7.37 6.84
C PHE A 31 -27.54 -7.08 8.33
N LEU A 32 -26.70 -6.20 8.89
CA LEU A 32 -26.87 -5.68 10.25
C LEU A 32 -28.04 -4.70 10.35
N VAL A 33 -28.25 -3.87 9.33
CA VAL A 33 -29.32 -2.86 9.31
C VAL A 33 -30.66 -3.46 8.88
N MET A 34 -30.63 -4.38 7.91
CA MET A 34 -31.81 -5.01 7.34
C MET A 34 -31.62 -6.53 7.34
N ALA A 35 -32.58 -7.26 7.92
CA ALA A 35 -32.59 -8.72 7.93
C ALA A 35 -33.60 -9.27 6.90
N PRO A 36 -33.28 -9.27 5.58
CA PRO A 36 -34.23 -9.65 4.53
C PRO A 36 -34.66 -11.11 4.61
N PHE A 37 -33.87 -11.97 5.25
CA PHE A 37 -34.11 -13.40 5.36
C PHE A 37 -34.55 -13.84 6.77
N GLY A 38 -34.86 -12.89 7.66
CA GLY A 38 -35.22 -13.14 9.06
C GLY A 38 -34.01 -13.32 9.99
N ILE A 39 -34.28 -13.54 11.28
CA ILE A 39 -33.27 -13.72 12.34
C ILE A 39 -33.38 -15.15 12.85
N ASP A 40 -32.87 -16.11 12.07
CA ASP A 40 -32.65 -17.47 12.55
C ASP A 40 -31.19 -17.60 13.03
N PRO A 41 -30.92 -18.07 14.27
CA PRO A 41 -29.56 -18.11 14.80
C PRO A 41 -28.58 -18.96 13.99
N ILE A 42 -29.04 -20.08 13.43
CA ILE A 42 -28.18 -21.00 12.66
C ILE A 42 -27.88 -20.37 11.29
N ALA A 43 -28.92 -19.95 10.57
CA ALA A 43 -28.78 -19.33 9.26
C ALA A 43 -27.96 -18.03 9.32
N SER A 44 -28.21 -17.19 10.31
CA SER A 44 -27.47 -15.93 10.51
C SER A 44 -25.99 -16.20 10.82
N SER A 45 -25.70 -17.21 11.64
CA SER A 45 -24.31 -17.60 11.94
C SER A 45 -23.58 -18.08 10.70
N VAL A 46 -24.24 -18.88 9.85
CA VAL A 46 -23.67 -19.34 8.58
C VAL A 46 -23.47 -18.17 7.62
N GLN A 47 -24.48 -17.30 7.45
CA GLN A 47 -24.41 -16.12 6.59
C GLN A 47 -23.26 -15.19 7.00
N PHE A 48 -23.20 -14.77 8.27
CA PHE A 48 -22.12 -13.92 8.74
C PHE A 48 -20.78 -14.65 8.77
N GLY A 49 -20.74 -15.96 9.03
CA GLY A 49 -19.52 -16.76 8.93
C GLY A 49 -18.95 -16.74 7.51
N LEU A 50 -19.80 -16.94 6.50
CA LEU A 50 -19.41 -16.91 5.08
C LEU A 50 -18.95 -15.53 4.61
N LEU A 51 -19.30 -14.45 5.30
CA LEU A 51 -18.83 -13.10 4.99
C LEU A 51 -17.60 -12.72 5.82
N ALA A 52 -17.66 -12.93 7.14
CA ALA A 52 -16.66 -12.51 8.09
C ALA A 52 -15.34 -13.28 7.93
N VAL A 53 -15.39 -14.59 7.64
CA VAL A 53 -14.19 -15.40 7.43
C VAL A 53 -13.38 -14.89 6.22
N PRO A 54 -13.93 -14.83 4.99
CA PRO A 54 -13.17 -14.30 3.86
C PRO A 54 -12.84 -12.82 4.01
N PHE A 55 -13.71 -12.00 4.62
CA PHE A 55 -13.39 -10.61 4.93
C PHE A 55 -12.15 -10.49 5.80
N SER A 56 -12.07 -11.27 6.88
CA SER A 56 -10.95 -11.24 7.82
C SER A 56 -9.67 -11.74 7.16
N LEU A 57 -9.76 -12.86 6.44
CA LEU A 57 -8.60 -13.45 5.74
C LEU A 57 -8.07 -12.52 4.66
N LEU A 58 -8.94 -11.94 3.83
CA LEU A 58 -8.57 -10.96 2.81
C LEU A 58 -8.03 -9.68 3.41
N THR A 59 -8.60 -9.19 4.52
CA THR A 59 -8.07 -7.99 5.21
C THR A 59 -6.64 -8.22 5.65
N ILE A 60 -6.38 -9.37 6.27
CA ILE A 60 -5.03 -9.75 6.71
C ILE A 60 -4.08 -9.84 5.52
N LEU A 61 -4.45 -10.56 4.46
CA LEU A 61 -3.61 -10.71 3.27
C LEU A 61 -3.34 -9.37 2.58
N THR A 62 -4.38 -8.54 2.40
CA THR A 62 -4.27 -7.21 1.79
C THR A 62 -3.32 -6.33 2.60
N TYR A 63 -3.44 -6.35 3.93
CA TYR A 63 -2.57 -5.59 4.82
C TYR A 63 -1.12 -6.08 4.76
N LEU A 64 -0.91 -7.39 4.77
CA LEU A 64 0.44 -7.97 4.67
C LEU A 64 1.09 -7.66 3.32
N SER A 65 0.34 -7.74 2.22
CA SER A 65 0.81 -7.37 0.88
C SER A 65 1.20 -5.89 0.85
N GLY A 66 0.30 -4.99 1.27
CA GLY A 66 0.59 -3.55 1.30
C GLY A 66 1.81 -3.21 2.16
N ARG A 67 1.92 -3.82 3.34
CA ARG A 67 3.07 -3.62 4.23
C ARG A 67 4.38 -4.13 3.65
N ALA A 68 4.36 -5.28 2.98
CA ALA A 68 5.55 -5.84 2.34
C ALA A 68 6.03 -4.94 1.19
N ILE A 69 5.09 -4.42 0.40
CA ILE A 69 5.36 -3.50 -0.71
C ILE A 69 5.99 -2.20 -0.21
N SER A 70 5.39 -1.50 0.76
CA SER A 70 5.93 -0.23 1.27
C SER A 70 7.35 -0.39 1.83
N LYS A 71 7.64 -1.53 2.47
CA LYS A 71 8.99 -1.83 2.98
C LYS A 71 10.01 -2.00 1.85
N SER A 72 9.62 -2.64 0.74
CA SER A 72 10.53 -2.81 -0.40
C SER A 72 10.83 -1.49 -1.13
N GLU A 73 9.93 -0.50 -1.08
CA GLU A 73 10.16 0.82 -1.68
C GLU A 73 11.16 1.67 -0.90
N GLU A 74 11.19 1.56 0.44
CA GLU A 74 12.13 2.28 1.30
C GLU A 74 13.58 1.79 1.13
N GLN A 75 13.78 0.52 0.76
CA GLN A 75 15.12 -0.07 0.66
C GLN A 75 15.78 0.07 -0.71
N HIS A 76 15.09 0.67 -1.69
CA HIS A 76 15.62 0.81 -3.04
C HIS A 76 16.36 2.15 -3.18
N GLU A 77 17.69 2.11 -3.25
CA GLU A 77 18.52 3.29 -3.48
C GLU A 77 18.04 4.03 -4.73
N LYS A 78 17.52 5.24 -4.54
CA LYS A 78 17.08 6.09 -5.65
C LYS A 78 18.29 6.83 -6.20
N TYR A 79 18.73 6.47 -7.39
CA TYR A 79 19.74 7.24 -8.11
C TYR A 79 19.09 8.35 -8.92
N LEU A 80 19.84 9.42 -9.20
CA LEU A 80 19.40 10.46 -10.10
C LEU A 80 19.09 9.90 -11.50
N PRO A 81 18.07 10.40 -12.20
CA PRO A 81 17.75 9.97 -13.55
C PRO A 81 18.98 10.11 -14.47
N GLY A 82 19.50 8.98 -14.96
CA GLY A 82 20.68 8.93 -15.84
C GLY A 82 21.99 8.45 -15.17
N GLN A 83 22.03 8.30 -13.85
CA GLN A 83 23.22 7.83 -13.12
C GLN A 83 23.17 6.36 -12.71
N ALA A 84 22.02 5.68 -12.86
CA ALA A 84 21.83 4.30 -12.42
C ALA A 84 22.78 3.25 -13.05
N ASN A 85 23.53 3.60 -14.09
CA ASN A 85 24.51 2.73 -14.75
C ASN A 85 25.94 3.32 -14.74
N MET A 86 26.20 4.37 -13.95
CA MET A 86 27.54 4.97 -13.88
C MET A 86 28.32 4.40 -12.69
N ASP A 87 29.54 3.91 -12.96
CA ASP A 87 30.45 3.49 -11.89
C ASP A 87 30.74 4.66 -10.96
N GLY A 88 30.42 4.50 -9.67
CA GLY A 88 30.58 5.54 -8.65
C GLY A 88 29.36 6.46 -8.43
N ALA A 89 28.18 6.11 -8.96
CA ALA A 89 26.95 6.85 -8.67
C ALA A 89 26.57 6.75 -7.18
N VAL A 90 26.44 7.90 -6.52
CA VAL A 90 25.96 7.97 -5.14
C VAL A 90 24.43 8.13 -5.11
N PRO A 91 23.74 7.55 -4.10
CA PRO A 91 22.29 7.67 -3.98
C PRO A 91 21.84 9.13 -3.84
N PHE A 92 20.61 9.42 -4.29
CA PHE A 92 20.02 10.77 -4.27
C PHE A 92 20.02 11.41 -2.87
N GLU A 93 19.84 10.61 -1.82
CA GLU A 93 19.87 11.09 -0.43
C GLU A 93 21.25 11.63 -0.03
N GLU A 94 22.32 11.01 -0.53
CA GLU A 94 23.69 11.47 -0.29
C GLU A 94 23.97 12.76 -1.06
N HIS A 95 23.47 12.88 -2.30
CA HIS A 95 23.52 14.12 -3.06
C HIS A 95 22.80 15.29 -2.37
N ALA A 96 21.59 15.04 -1.82
CA ALA A 96 20.82 16.05 -1.11
C ALA A 96 21.52 16.52 0.17
N ALA A 97 22.09 15.58 0.95
CA ALA A 97 22.85 15.89 2.15
C ALA A 97 24.14 16.68 1.84
N VAL A 98 24.82 16.40 0.72
CA VAL A 98 26.00 17.15 0.28
C VAL A 98 25.63 18.58 -0.14
N SER A 99 24.50 18.77 -0.83
CA SER A 99 24.05 20.12 -1.24
C SER A 99 23.62 20.99 -0.06
N GLU A 100 22.94 20.44 0.96
CA GLU A 100 22.56 21.21 2.16
C GLU A 100 23.77 21.60 3.01
N HIS A 101 24.82 20.77 3.00
CA HIS A 101 26.05 21.05 3.75
C HIS A 101 26.90 22.17 3.12
N ASP A 102 26.83 22.34 1.80
CA ASP A 102 27.51 23.43 1.07
C ASP A 102 26.71 24.75 1.18
N GLU A 103 25.38 24.70 1.22
CA GLU A 103 24.54 25.89 1.37
C GLU A 103 24.61 26.48 2.79
N SER A 104 24.71 25.65 3.83
CA SER A 104 24.85 26.13 5.23
C SER A 104 26.24 26.73 5.53
N ALA A 105 27.28 26.30 4.83
CA ALA A 105 28.63 26.89 4.95
C ALA A 105 28.75 28.27 4.27
N GLY A 106 27.87 28.59 3.32
CA GLY A 106 27.87 29.87 2.61
C GLY A 106 27.12 31.02 3.31
N VAL A 107 26.33 30.72 4.36
CA VAL A 107 25.49 31.73 5.04
C VAL A 107 26.21 32.37 6.24
N GLU A 108 27.35 31.83 6.69
CA GLU A 108 28.16 32.45 7.76
C GLU A 108 29.18 33.50 7.25
N GLU A 109 29.31 33.69 5.93
CA GLU A 109 30.17 34.72 5.31
C GLU A 109 29.35 35.84 4.61
N THR A 110 28.45 36.52 5.34
CA THR A 110 27.98 37.87 4.95
C THR A 110 27.74 38.76 6.15
#